data_AF-A0A0A1UCU0-F1
#
_entry.id   AF-A0A0A1UCU0-F1
#
_cell.length_a   1.000
_cell.length_b   1.000
_cell.length_c   1.000
_cell.angle_alpha   90.00
_cell.angle_beta   90.00
_cell.angle_gamma   90.00
#
_symmetry.space_group_name_H-M   'P 1'
#
loop_
_entity.id
_entity.type
_entity.pdbx_description
1 polymer ?
#
loop_
_entity_poly.entity_id
_entity_poly.type
_entity_poly.pdbx_seq_one_letter_code
_entity_poly.pdbx_strand_id
1 'polypeptide(L)'
;MKGQLIRCGGNMDDTLFCHIIRVSNNNNKYIDSYCNDYIEDYYLVPINDVYMIFVRSELSKGVVNNKKSNKKELNTQTLYVTLGETTVILDKVTDYIHINVTSQTPNEITTNLFSQLSNQKQILVTFSSSKGVLFVHYLCRNGFITTSKIVCISNATCENGIFDSTKRKCQKCQDTNCAKCTYDNQIEICQKCDSPYDLYDNICMKHLNCKFSDGNTCIVCNDGYIIKNKVCVKLDGKCQIERNGLCELCDPIFSSLISISGECKSIENEIKHSAQSVVECNKGYISNSSFCNKCDLIQDNCDICESGHCTKCFSSFLISQNSKCESLTCDTINNTFKDQNGNCLPDITNCEIVVNKKCVKCIDNCILENDTCITNYNNTFCAVGTSLGCTRCINGFYYSYNTKTCERCNSNCQTCLSQSICLSCNEGMFLSDHVCKSNDELKDSCKKFSNTGSGCYQCNDGYYRNRVDCKRCDISCDTCLRASDCFTCNSTNFKDFSGNCKPQTSINGCAVQVTQNGCSICKPGYYSTNNECGICSNNCKECTLYNKCYSCQDDYILINNEYKIYS
;
A
#
# COMPACT_ATOMS: atom_id res chain seq x y z
N MET A 1 33.54 -5.49 -2.98
CA MET A 1 32.10 -5.78 -3.02
C MET A 1 31.92 -7.28 -3.18
N LYS A 2 31.51 -7.99 -2.12
CA LYS A 2 31.09 -9.40 -2.22
C LYS A 2 29.64 -9.39 -2.74
N GLY A 3 29.38 -10.01 -3.88
CA GLY A 3 28.05 -10.02 -4.48
C GLY A 3 27.04 -10.67 -3.55
N GLN A 4 26.14 -9.88 -2.99
CA GLN A 4 24.93 -10.36 -2.34
C GLN A 4 23.86 -10.45 -3.42
N LEU A 5 23.30 -11.63 -3.64
CA LEU A 5 22.11 -11.81 -4.48
C LEU A 5 20.94 -11.11 -3.80
N ILE A 6 20.48 -10.01 -4.38
CA ILE A 6 19.25 -9.32 -3.98
C ILE A 6 18.08 -10.16 -4.52
N ARG A 7 17.22 -10.67 -3.63
CA ARG A 7 16.01 -11.40 -3.99
C ARG A 7 14.92 -10.39 -4.36
N CYS A 8 14.73 -10.13 -5.65
CA CYS A 8 13.60 -9.32 -6.16
C CYS A 8 12.43 -10.25 -6.51
N GLY A 9 11.36 -10.23 -5.71
CA GLY A 9 10.10 -10.91 -6.00
C GLY A 9 9.01 -10.49 -5.04
N GLY A 10 7.98 -9.81 -5.53
CA GLY A 10 6.87 -9.21 -4.76
C GLY A 10 5.81 -10.18 -4.23
N ASN A 11 6.17 -11.42 -3.94
CA ASN A 11 5.36 -12.41 -3.24
C ASN A 11 6.32 -13.21 -2.35
N MET A 12 6.36 -12.97 -1.04
CA MET A 12 7.25 -13.71 -0.15
C MET A 12 6.46 -14.38 0.96
N ASP A 13 6.21 -15.67 0.77
CA ASP A 13 6.22 -16.65 1.85
C ASP A 13 7.56 -16.46 2.60
N ASP A 14 7.54 -16.02 3.87
CA ASP A 14 8.74 -15.75 4.70
C ASP A 14 9.55 -17.02 5.08
N THR A 15 9.30 -18.16 4.43
CA THR A 15 9.96 -19.43 4.78
C THR A 15 11.34 -19.55 4.13
N LEU A 16 12.37 -19.66 4.98
CA LEU A 16 13.76 -19.80 4.57
C LEU A 16 14.19 -21.27 4.53
N PHE A 17 14.80 -21.70 3.43
CA PHE A 17 15.43 -23.02 3.29
C PHE A 17 16.94 -22.85 3.17
N CYS A 18 17.68 -23.46 4.10
CA CYS A 18 19.13 -23.38 4.19
C CYS A 18 19.77 -24.67 3.71
N HIS A 19 20.32 -24.62 2.49
CA HIS A 19 20.88 -25.78 1.82
C HIS A 19 22.30 -26.10 2.30
N ILE A 20 22.50 -27.24 2.96
CA ILE A 20 23.79 -27.67 3.51
C ILE A 20 24.59 -28.42 2.44
N ILE A 21 25.74 -27.88 2.06
CA ILE A 21 26.68 -28.50 1.10
C ILE A 21 27.57 -29.52 1.80
N ARG A 22 28.17 -29.11 2.92
CA ARG A 22 29.17 -29.87 3.68
C ARG A 22 29.23 -29.39 5.11
N VAL A 23 29.92 -30.15 5.95
CA VAL A 23 30.22 -29.78 7.33
C VAL A 23 31.74 -29.62 7.50
N SER A 24 32.16 -28.55 8.18
CA SER A 24 33.57 -28.24 8.44
C SER A 24 33.73 -27.52 9.78
N ASN A 25 34.73 -27.89 10.59
CA ASN A 25 35.02 -27.27 11.90
C ASN A 25 33.78 -27.21 12.82
N ASN A 26 33.03 -28.31 12.94
CA ASN A 26 31.80 -28.40 13.75
C ASN A 26 30.69 -27.39 13.39
N ASN A 27 30.67 -26.94 12.13
CA ASN A 27 29.68 -26.01 11.60
C ASN A 27 29.18 -26.46 10.23
N ASN A 28 27.91 -26.18 9.96
CA ASN A 28 27.31 -26.37 8.64
C ASN A 28 27.85 -25.33 7.66
N LYS A 29 28.10 -25.73 6.41
CA LYS A 29 28.39 -24.82 5.29
C LYS A 29 27.23 -24.82 4.32
N TYR A 30 26.69 -23.64 4.08
CA TYR A 30 25.51 -23.44 3.26
C TYR A 30 25.87 -22.98 1.84
N ILE A 31 25.01 -23.31 0.86
CA ILE A 31 25.03 -22.67 -0.47
C ILE A 31 24.71 -21.19 -0.32
N ASP A 32 23.68 -20.95 0.48
CA ASP A 32 23.09 -19.66 0.67
C ASP A 32 23.90 -18.86 1.71
N SER A 33 24.54 -17.78 1.26
CA SER A 33 25.43 -16.99 2.13
C SER A 33 24.72 -16.37 3.34
N TYR A 34 23.40 -16.17 3.25
CA TYR A 34 22.56 -15.61 4.31
C TYR A 34 22.28 -16.62 5.44
N CYS A 35 22.39 -17.92 5.22
CA CYS A 35 22.15 -18.95 6.24
C CYS A 35 23.24 -19.02 7.32
N ASN A 36 24.30 -18.24 7.14
CA ASN A 36 25.38 -18.10 8.12
C ASN A 36 25.09 -17.01 9.16
N ASP A 37 24.10 -16.15 8.89
CA ASP A 37 23.63 -15.11 9.79
C ASP A 37 22.46 -15.67 10.62
N TYR A 38 22.39 -15.29 11.90
CA TYR A 38 21.41 -15.79 12.88
C TYR A 38 19.99 -15.36 12.48
N ILE A 39 19.34 -16.16 11.63
CA ILE A 39 17.98 -15.90 11.15
C ILE A 39 16.99 -16.72 11.99
N GLU A 40 15.89 -16.08 12.39
CA GLU A 40 14.73 -16.75 13.00
C GLU A 40 13.93 -17.50 11.91
N ASP A 41 13.44 -18.71 12.21
CA ASP A 41 12.54 -19.51 11.36
C ASP A 41 13.08 -20.00 9.98
N TYR A 42 14.06 -20.91 9.98
CA TYR A 42 14.52 -21.62 8.77
C TYR A 42 14.41 -23.16 8.85
N TYR A 43 14.45 -23.79 7.67
CA TYR A 43 14.56 -25.23 7.46
C TYR A 43 15.99 -25.60 7.03
N LEU A 44 16.58 -26.61 7.66
CA LEU A 44 17.87 -27.17 7.24
C LEU A 44 17.65 -28.25 6.17
N VAL A 45 18.28 -28.09 5.00
CA VAL A 45 18.09 -28.98 3.85
C VAL A 45 19.44 -29.53 3.39
N PRO A 46 19.81 -30.77 3.72
CA PRO A 46 21.01 -31.41 3.17
C PRO A 46 20.83 -31.61 1.67
N ILE A 47 21.77 -31.15 0.84
CA ILE A 47 21.67 -31.33 -0.61
C ILE A 47 22.48 -32.52 -1.15
N ASN A 48 23.43 -33.02 -0.36
CA ASN A 48 24.26 -34.20 -0.63
C ASN A 48 24.14 -35.20 0.52
N ASP A 49 24.74 -36.39 0.38
CA ASP A 49 24.87 -37.40 1.45
C ASP A 49 25.78 -36.88 2.59
N VAL A 50 25.21 -35.98 3.39
CA VAL A 50 25.85 -35.41 4.57
C VAL A 50 25.51 -36.31 5.75
N TYR A 51 26.52 -36.97 6.31
CA TYR A 51 26.35 -37.88 7.45
C TYR A 51 26.21 -37.19 8.81
N MET A 52 26.43 -35.88 8.89
CA MET A 52 26.39 -35.12 10.15
C MET A 52 25.89 -33.68 9.95
N ILE A 53 25.04 -33.18 10.85
CA ILE A 53 24.56 -31.78 10.88
C ILE A 53 24.71 -31.22 12.29
N PHE A 54 25.03 -29.94 12.40
CA PHE A 54 25.03 -29.20 13.67
C PHE A 54 23.78 -28.33 13.80
N VAL A 55 23.07 -28.46 14.92
CA VAL A 55 21.90 -27.64 15.28
C VAL A 55 22.24 -26.84 16.53
N ARG A 56 22.06 -25.52 16.46
CA ARG A 56 22.29 -24.59 17.58
C ARG A 56 20.97 -23.92 17.94
N SER A 57 20.48 -24.19 19.15
CA SER A 57 19.28 -23.58 19.71
C SER A 57 19.72 -22.54 20.73
N GLU A 58 19.97 -21.31 20.28
CA GLU A 58 20.25 -20.19 21.19
C GLU A 58 18.93 -19.51 21.58
N LEU A 59 18.73 -19.28 22.88
CA LEU A 59 17.66 -18.40 23.35
C LEU A 59 17.79 -17.05 22.64
N SER A 60 16.75 -16.70 21.90
CA SER A 60 16.43 -15.37 21.41
C SER A 60 17.06 -14.27 22.26
N LYS A 61 17.86 -13.41 21.62
CA LYS A 61 18.25 -12.12 22.20
C LYS A 61 16.98 -11.42 22.68
N GLY A 62 17.00 -10.97 23.93
CA GLY A 62 15.82 -10.44 24.61
C GLY A 62 15.11 -9.33 23.84
N VAL A 63 13.96 -9.65 23.26
CA VAL A 63 12.72 -8.86 23.20
C VAL A 63 11.61 -9.90 23.00
N VAL A 64 10.81 -10.17 24.03
CA VAL A 64 9.57 -10.95 23.87
C VAL A 64 8.60 -10.08 23.07
N ASN A 65 8.64 -10.20 21.75
CA ASN A 65 7.46 -10.01 20.94
C ASN A 65 6.94 -11.42 20.64
N ASN A 66 5.75 -11.72 21.14
CA ASN A 66 4.95 -12.89 20.78
C ASN A 66 4.58 -12.85 19.29
N LYS A 67 5.55 -12.97 18.39
CA LYS A 67 5.29 -13.31 17.00
C LYS A 67 5.23 -14.82 16.92
N LYS A 68 4.05 -15.35 16.56
CA LYS A 68 3.89 -16.74 16.14
C LYS A 68 4.96 -17.05 15.10
N SER A 69 5.64 -18.19 15.22
CA SER A 69 6.53 -18.71 14.19
C SER A 69 5.83 -18.66 12.84
N ASN A 70 6.47 -18.03 11.84
CA ASN A 70 5.93 -17.87 10.48
C ASN A 70 6.26 -19.10 9.60
N LYS A 71 6.65 -20.23 10.19
CA LYS A 71 6.92 -21.47 9.45
C LYS A 71 5.65 -21.99 8.78
N LYS A 72 5.65 -21.98 7.45
CA LYS A 72 4.64 -22.63 6.60
C LYS A 72 4.55 -24.11 6.98
N GLU A 73 3.33 -24.64 7.08
CA GLU A 73 3.12 -26.08 7.24
C GLU A 73 3.82 -26.83 6.10
N LEU A 74 4.73 -27.72 6.46
CA LEU A 74 5.39 -28.62 5.52
C LEU A 74 4.32 -29.50 4.84
N ASN A 75 4.51 -29.79 3.55
CA ASN A 75 3.66 -30.76 2.85
C ASN A 75 3.70 -32.10 3.61
N THR A 76 2.54 -32.75 3.74
CA THR A 76 2.35 -34.09 4.33
C THR A 76 3.31 -35.17 3.81
N GLN A 77 3.96 -34.94 2.65
CA GLN A 77 4.89 -35.87 2.00
C GLN A 77 6.39 -35.65 2.31
N THR A 78 6.78 -34.55 2.97
CA THR A 78 8.19 -34.23 3.25
C THR A 78 8.65 -34.87 4.55
N LEU A 79 9.73 -35.65 4.55
CA LEU A 79 10.28 -36.26 5.77
C LEU A 79 11.07 -35.22 6.58
N TYR A 80 10.81 -35.13 7.88
CA TYR A 80 11.52 -34.18 8.76
C TYR A 80 11.71 -34.66 10.19
N VAL A 81 12.70 -34.05 10.85
CA VAL A 81 12.89 -34.07 12.31
C VAL A 81 13.04 -32.64 12.79
N THR A 82 12.23 -32.25 13.76
CA THR A 82 12.34 -30.97 14.46
C THR A 82 12.91 -31.22 15.85
N LEU A 83 13.93 -30.44 16.20
CA LEU A 83 14.64 -30.44 17.48
C LEU A 83 14.55 -29.04 18.07
N GLY A 84 13.67 -28.84 19.06
CA GLY A 84 13.32 -27.51 19.55
C GLY A 84 12.67 -26.69 18.44
N GLU A 85 13.22 -25.53 18.12
CA GLU A 85 12.72 -24.65 17.05
C GLU A 85 13.31 -24.95 15.67
N THR A 86 14.34 -25.81 15.59
CA THR A 86 15.03 -26.09 14.32
C THR A 86 14.46 -27.34 13.65
N THR A 87 14.13 -27.22 12.35
CA THR A 87 13.60 -28.35 11.56
C THR A 87 14.59 -28.77 10.48
N VAL A 88 14.92 -30.06 10.43
CA VAL A 88 15.79 -30.68 9.43
C VAL A 88 14.92 -31.49 8.46
N ILE A 89 15.03 -31.18 7.17
CA ILE A 89 14.37 -31.90 6.08
C ILE A 89 15.26 -33.06 5.62
N LEU A 90 14.67 -34.24 5.47
CA LEU A 90 15.38 -35.50 5.24
C LEU A 90 15.18 -36.08 3.84
N ASP A 91 14.49 -35.37 2.93
CA ASP A 91 14.13 -35.89 1.61
C ASP A 91 15.33 -36.33 0.74
N LYS A 92 16.49 -35.71 0.94
CA LYS A 92 17.75 -36.03 0.24
C LYS A 92 18.68 -36.96 1.01
N VAL A 93 18.34 -37.31 2.25
CA VAL A 93 19.11 -38.28 3.04
C VAL A 93 18.76 -39.68 2.57
N THR A 94 19.79 -40.48 2.30
CA THR A 94 19.68 -41.83 1.75
C THR A 94 19.48 -42.86 2.87
N ASP A 95 20.45 -42.97 3.79
CA ASP A 95 20.46 -44.06 4.80
C ASP A 95 20.59 -43.56 6.24
N TYR A 96 21.48 -42.59 6.50
CA TYR A 96 21.87 -42.22 7.86
C TYR A 96 22.26 -40.76 8.00
N ILE A 97 21.88 -40.16 9.13
CA ILE A 97 22.36 -38.84 9.50
C ILE A 97 22.53 -38.69 11.02
N HIS A 98 23.64 -38.10 11.45
CA HIS A 98 23.86 -37.69 12.83
C HIS A 98 23.54 -36.22 13.02
N ILE A 99 22.75 -35.88 14.03
CA ILE A 99 22.41 -34.50 14.38
C ILE A 99 23.01 -34.16 15.74
N ASN A 100 24.00 -33.28 15.74
CA ASN A 100 24.61 -32.77 16.97
C ASN A 100 23.90 -31.49 17.40
N VAL A 101 23.35 -31.49 18.62
CA VAL A 101 22.47 -30.46 19.15
C VAL A 101 23.15 -29.75 20.31
N THR A 102 23.36 -28.45 20.15
CA THR A 102 23.83 -27.57 21.21
C THR A 102 22.71 -26.63 21.61
N SER A 103 22.24 -26.72 22.85
CA SER A 103 21.19 -25.88 23.40
C SER A 103 21.51 -25.45 24.82
N GLN A 104 20.83 -24.40 25.32
CA GLN A 104 20.86 -24.01 26.73
C GLN A 104 19.79 -24.73 27.55
N THR A 105 18.72 -25.19 26.91
CA THR A 105 17.60 -25.93 27.51
C THR A 105 17.42 -27.29 26.82
N PRO A 106 16.70 -28.26 27.42
CA PRO A 106 16.31 -29.47 26.72
C PRO A 106 15.43 -29.18 25.50
N ASN A 107 15.65 -29.91 24.40
CA ASN A 107 14.87 -29.74 23.18
C ASN A 107 13.73 -30.76 23.11
N GLU A 108 12.54 -30.34 22.70
CA GLU A 108 11.47 -31.25 22.30
C GLU A 108 11.75 -31.83 20.90
N ILE A 109 11.33 -33.08 20.66
CA ILE A 109 11.36 -33.68 19.32
C ILE A 109 9.97 -33.83 18.76
N THR A 110 9.80 -33.39 17.51
CA THR A 110 8.66 -33.76 16.67
C THR A 110 9.16 -34.30 15.34
N THR A 111 8.49 -35.32 14.80
CA THR A 111 8.89 -35.96 13.54
C THR A 111 7.73 -36.69 12.89
N ASN A 112 7.72 -36.75 11.55
CA ASN A 112 6.77 -37.53 10.75
C ASN A 112 7.38 -38.82 10.15
N LEU A 113 8.56 -39.24 10.62
CA LEU A 113 9.20 -40.50 10.22
C LEU A 113 8.34 -41.76 10.51
N PHE A 114 7.34 -41.66 11.37
CA PHE A 114 6.41 -42.77 11.67
C PHE A 114 5.24 -42.90 10.70
N SER A 115 5.13 -42.01 9.71
CA SER A 115 4.02 -42.00 8.75
C SER A 115 4.13 -43.13 7.71
N GLN A 116 3.00 -43.52 7.11
CA GLN A 116 2.92 -44.59 6.09
C GLN A 116 3.83 -44.38 4.87
N LEU A 117 4.31 -43.15 4.65
CA LEU A 117 5.27 -42.76 3.59
C LEU A 117 6.71 -43.26 3.85
N SER A 118 7.05 -43.60 5.09
CA SER A 118 8.40 -44.05 5.47
C SER A 118 8.75 -45.47 5.00
N ASN A 119 7.80 -46.20 4.43
CA ASN A 119 8.00 -47.57 3.96
C ASN A 119 8.90 -47.68 2.71
N GLN A 120 9.28 -46.55 2.08
CA GLN A 120 10.18 -46.53 0.92
C GLN A 120 11.61 -46.07 1.22
N LYS A 121 11.89 -45.49 2.41
CA LYS A 121 13.22 -45.04 2.84
C LYS A 121 13.48 -45.37 4.31
N GLN A 122 14.54 -46.13 4.60
CA GLN A 122 14.96 -46.42 5.97
C GLN A 122 16.04 -45.43 6.41
N ILE A 123 15.63 -44.29 6.96
CA ILE A 123 16.57 -43.28 7.47
C ILE A 123 16.80 -43.50 8.96
N LEU A 124 18.07 -43.70 9.34
CA LEU A 124 18.50 -43.72 10.73
C LEU A 124 19.01 -42.34 11.14
N VAL A 125 18.29 -41.65 12.02
CA VAL A 125 18.72 -40.37 12.58
C VAL A 125 19.31 -40.61 13.96
N THR A 126 20.61 -40.44 14.14
CA THR A 126 21.21 -40.40 15.49
C THR A 126 21.29 -38.95 15.97
N PHE A 127 21.23 -38.74 17.27
CA PHE A 127 21.41 -37.42 17.84
C PHE A 127 22.26 -37.45 19.11
N SER A 128 22.96 -36.34 19.34
CA SER A 128 23.71 -36.08 20.56
C SER A 128 23.37 -34.67 21.03
N SER A 129 22.88 -34.53 22.27
CA SER A 129 22.50 -33.24 22.85
C SER A 129 23.32 -32.91 24.08
N SER A 130 23.76 -31.65 24.22
CA SER A 130 24.47 -31.18 25.43
C SER A 130 23.56 -31.10 26.66
N LYS A 131 22.27 -30.75 26.47
CA LYS A 131 21.25 -30.59 27.52
C LYS A 131 20.24 -31.73 27.57
N GLY A 132 20.33 -32.67 26.64
CA GLY A 132 19.35 -33.74 26.45
C GLY A 132 18.20 -33.31 25.54
N VAL A 133 17.44 -34.31 25.14
CA VAL A 133 16.22 -34.19 24.35
C VAL A 133 15.07 -34.77 25.18
N LEU A 134 13.96 -34.04 25.28
CA LEU A 134 12.79 -34.44 26.05
C LEU A 134 11.91 -35.40 25.25
N PHE A 135 11.65 -36.57 25.83
CA PHE A 135 10.78 -37.61 25.33
C PHE A 135 9.79 -38.00 26.42
N VAL A 136 8.52 -37.62 26.30
CA VAL A 136 7.40 -38.14 27.11
C VAL A 136 7.82 -38.45 28.57
N HIS A 137 8.22 -37.40 29.31
CA HIS A 137 8.67 -37.38 30.71
C HIS A 137 10.12 -37.83 31.04
N TYR A 138 10.96 -38.18 30.06
CA TYR A 138 12.39 -38.40 30.28
C TYR A 138 13.27 -37.64 29.29
N LEU A 139 14.45 -37.25 29.76
CA LEU A 139 15.53 -36.63 29.01
C LEU A 139 16.48 -37.71 28.51
N CYS A 140 16.88 -37.61 27.24
CA CYS A 140 17.85 -38.51 26.64
C CYS A 140 18.98 -37.71 25.98
N ARG A 141 20.23 -38.04 26.33
CA ARG A 141 21.40 -37.33 25.80
C ARG A 141 21.82 -37.80 24.41
N ASN A 142 21.78 -39.12 24.20
CA ASN A 142 22.11 -39.74 22.92
C ASN A 142 21.03 -40.75 22.55
N GLY A 143 20.51 -40.67 21.33
CA GLY A 143 19.48 -41.58 20.86
C GLY A 143 19.49 -41.73 19.36
N PHE A 144 18.57 -42.55 18.87
CA PHE A 144 18.30 -42.68 17.46
C PHE A 144 16.82 -42.76 17.17
N ILE A 145 16.45 -42.31 15.98
CA ILE A 145 15.10 -42.29 15.43
C ILE A 145 15.12 -43.17 14.19
N THR A 146 14.25 -44.17 14.15
CA THR A 146 13.95 -44.93 12.94
C THR A 146 12.50 -44.69 12.53
N THR A 147 12.14 -45.26 11.40
CA THR A 147 10.78 -45.27 10.84
C THR A 147 9.71 -45.86 11.78
N SER A 148 10.10 -46.59 12.82
CA SER A 148 9.19 -47.34 13.71
C SER A 148 9.34 -46.99 15.18
N LYS A 149 10.49 -46.44 15.61
CA LYS A 149 10.75 -46.16 17.02
C LYS A 149 11.77 -45.04 17.22
N ILE A 150 11.64 -44.35 18.33
CA ILE A 150 12.74 -43.57 18.91
C ILE A 150 13.32 -44.38 20.06
N VAL A 151 14.64 -44.43 20.15
CA VAL A 151 15.36 -45.19 21.18
C VAL A 151 16.43 -44.31 21.82
N CYS A 152 16.45 -44.26 23.14
CA CYS A 152 17.55 -43.67 23.88
C CYS A 152 18.69 -44.68 24.02
N ILE A 153 19.92 -44.28 23.65
CA ILE A 153 21.12 -45.10 23.73
C ILE A 153 21.78 -44.95 25.11
N SER A 154 21.92 -43.72 25.61
CA SER A 154 22.58 -43.47 26.89
C SER A 154 22.09 -42.20 27.60
N ASN A 155 22.22 -42.22 28.94
CA ASN A 155 21.85 -41.13 29.86
C ASN A 155 20.35 -40.77 29.80
N ALA A 156 19.48 -41.79 29.89
CA ALA A 156 18.06 -41.57 30.11
C ALA A 156 17.82 -41.17 31.58
N THR A 157 17.27 -39.98 31.80
CA THR A 157 16.95 -39.47 33.14
C THR A 157 15.53 -38.92 33.15
N CYS A 158 14.74 -39.27 34.15
CA CYS A 158 13.41 -38.70 34.32
C CYS A 158 13.47 -37.30 34.91
N GLU A 159 12.50 -36.45 34.57
CA GLU A 159 12.30 -35.17 35.24
C GLU A 159 11.94 -35.40 36.72
N ASN A 160 11.00 -36.32 36.96
CA ASN A 160 10.63 -36.84 38.28
C ASN A 160 10.64 -38.37 38.27
N GLY A 161 11.05 -38.97 39.38
CA GLY A 161 11.15 -40.41 39.55
C GLY A 161 12.49 -40.98 39.09
N ILE A 162 12.47 -42.27 38.78
CA ILE A 162 13.61 -43.03 38.28
C ILE A 162 13.29 -43.63 36.90
N PHE A 163 14.30 -43.69 36.04
CA PHE A 163 14.16 -44.34 34.73
C PHE A 163 14.29 -45.85 34.88
N ASP A 164 13.20 -46.59 34.63
CA ASP A 164 13.23 -48.05 34.55
C ASP A 164 13.74 -48.46 33.17
N SER A 165 14.98 -48.95 33.11
CA SER A 165 15.64 -49.37 31.88
C SER A 165 14.99 -50.60 31.24
N THR A 166 14.28 -51.43 32.00
CA THR A 166 13.58 -52.63 31.51
C THR A 166 12.24 -52.27 30.86
N LYS A 167 11.47 -51.38 31.49
CA LYS A 167 10.17 -50.91 30.97
C LYS A 167 10.29 -49.72 30.03
N ARG A 168 11.48 -49.11 29.93
CA ARG A 168 11.77 -47.87 29.17
C ARG A 168 10.82 -46.72 29.49
N LYS A 169 10.48 -46.56 30.77
CA LYS A 169 9.54 -45.54 31.25
C LYS A 169 10.00 -44.98 32.58
N CYS A 170 9.56 -43.77 32.88
CA CYS A 170 9.72 -43.19 34.22
C CYS A 170 8.76 -43.85 35.20
N GLN A 171 9.31 -44.27 36.33
CA GLN A 171 8.53 -44.74 37.47
C GLN A 171 8.70 -43.74 38.60
N LYS A 172 7.62 -43.47 39.34
CA LYS A 172 7.68 -42.65 40.54
C LYS A 172 8.56 -43.33 41.60
N CYS A 173 9.19 -42.52 42.44
CA CYS A 173 9.88 -43.00 43.64
C CYS A 173 8.91 -43.71 44.59
N GLN A 174 9.41 -44.63 45.42
CA GLN A 174 8.59 -45.30 46.43
C GLN A 174 8.22 -44.33 47.55
N ASP A 175 9.15 -43.48 47.98
CA ASP A 175 8.86 -42.33 48.82
C ASP A 175 8.04 -41.30 48.03
N THR A 176 6.79 -41.10 48.45
CA THR A 176 5.86 -40.14 47.84
C THR A 176 6.28 -38.68 48.02
N ASN A 177 7.22 -38.41 48.91
CA ASN A 177 7.78 -37.08 49.13
C ASN A 177 9.11 -36.89 48.37
N CYS A 178 9.55 -37.90 47.61
CA CYS A 178 10.77 -37.85 46.83
C CYS A 178 10.46 -37.59 45.34
N ALA A 179 10.88 -36.42 44.86
CA ALA A 179 10.76 -36.06 43.45
C ALA A 179 11.70 -36.88 42.56
N LYS A 180 12.90 -37.23 43.04
CA LYS A 180 13.92 -37.96 42.26
C LYS A 180 14.75 -38.87 43.14
N CYS A 181 14.90 -40.13 42.73
CA CYS A 181 15.52 -41.18 43.52
C CYS A 181 16.49 -42.02 42.70
N THR A 182 17.38 -42.71 43.42
CA THR A 182 18.26 -43.78 42.93
C THR A 182 18.16 -44.98 43.84
N TYR A 183 18.55 -46.17 43.37
CA TYR A 183 18.63 -47.36 44.22
C TYR A 183 20.08 -47.77 44.41
N ASP A 184 20.49 -47.95 45.65
CA ASP A 184 21.74 -48.61 46.03
C ASP A 184 21.39 -49.84 46.87
N ASN A 185 21.81 -51.04 46.43
CA ASN A 185 21.49 -52.31 47.10
C ASN A 185 20.00 -52.50 47.46
N GLN A 186 19.09 -52.13 46.56
CA GLN A 186 17.61 -52.15 46.73
C GLN A 186 17.05 -51.15 47.74
N ILE A 187 17.88 -50.29 48.33
CA ILE A 187 17.45 -49.19 49.18
C ILE A 187 17.25 -47.96 48.29
N GLU A 188 16.06 -47.37 48.37
CA GLU A 188 15.79 -46.10 47.70
C GLU A 188 16.53 -44.97 48.42
N ILE A 189 17.33 -44.24 47.66
CA ILE A 189 18.04 -43.03 48.08
C ILE A 189 17.38 -41.86 47.36
N CYS A 190 16.75 -40.97 48.12
CA CYS A 190 16.22 -39.76 47.52
C CYS A 190 17.36 -38.80 47.17
N GLN A 191 17.35 -38.29 45.95
CA GLN A 191 18.30 -37.26 45.48
C GLN A 191 17.68 -35.86 45.49
N LYS A 192 16.35 -35.77 45.48
CA LYS A 192 15.61 -34.51 45.52
C LYS A 192 14.19 -34.74 46.03
N CYS A 193 13.78 -33.96 47.01
CA CYS A 193 12.43 -34.03 47.56
C CYS A 193 11.40 -33.23 46.76
N ASP A 194 10.15 -33.65 46.84
CA ASP A 194 9.00 -32.85 46.41
C ASP A 194 8.79 -31.70 47.40
N SER A 195 8.35 -30.54 46.90
CA SER A 195 8.07 -29.40 47.78
C SER A 195 6.84 -29.70 48.66
N PRO A 196 6.83 -29.37 49.97
CA PRO A 196 7.79 -28.54 50.73
C PRO A 196 8.79 -29.33 51.59
N TYR A 197 9.18 -30.54 51.17
CA TYR A 197 10.09 -31.41 51.93
C TYR A 197 11.55 -31.11 51.58
N ASP A 198 12.42 -31.23 52.57
CA ASP A 198 13.87 -31.04 52.44
C ASP A 198 14.61 -32.36 52.57
N LEU A 199 15.66 -32.53 51.77
CA LEU A 199 16.53 -33.68 51.83
C LEU A 199 17.44 -33.61 53.05
N TYR A 200 17.28 -34.56 53.98
CA TYR A 200 18.14 -34.72 55.13
C TYR A 200 18.56 -36.19 55.24
N ASP A 201 19.87 -36.46 55.16
CA ASP A 201 20.42 -37.82 55.13
C ASP A 201 19.69 -38.76 54.15
N ASN A 202 19.47 -38.27 52.92
CA ASN A 202 18.77 -38.98 51.83
C ASN A 202 17.27 -39.27 52.06
N ILE A 203 16.66 -38.69 53.11
CA ILE A 203 15.24 -38.83 53.45
C ILE A 203 14.55 -37.47 53.35
N CYS A 204 13.33 -37.43 52.83
CA CYS A 204 12.55 -36.22 52.70
C CYS A 204 11.76 -35.90 53.98
N MET A 205 12.15 -34.82 54.66
CA MET A 205 11.48 -34.37 55.88
C MET A 205 10.83 -33.00 55.70
N LYS A 206 9.64 -32.81 56.26
CA LYS A 206 8.94 -31.52 56.21
C LYS A 206 9.53 -30.55 57.23
N HIS A 207 10.09 -29.43 56.79
CA HIS A 207 10.57 -28.39 57.70
C HIS A 207 9.41 -27.57 58.30
N LEU A 208 9.49 -27.30 59.61
CA LEU A 208 8.50 -26.47 60.32
C LEU A 208 8.56 -25.04 59.79
N ASN A 209 7.40 -24.50 59.40
CA ASN A 209 7.25 -23.17 58.80
C ASN A 209 7.95 -22.96 57.44
N CYS A 210 8.26 -24.03 56.70
CA CYS A 210 8.66 -23.92 55.30
C CYS A 210 7.44 -23.94 54.37
N LYS A 211 7.35 -22.92 53.50
CA LYS A 211 6.29 -22.78 52.48
C LYS A 211 6.71 -23.43 51.17
N PHE A 212 7.96 -23.24 50.76
CA PHE A 212 8.51 -23.80 49.53
C PHE A 212 9.98 -24.21 49.72
N SER A 213 10.27 -25.42 49.29
CA SER A 213 11.61 -26.02 49.24
C SER A 213 12.03 -26.27 47.78
N ASP A 214 13.33 -26.15 47.51
CA ASP A 214 13.95 -26.57 46.24
C ASP A 214 14.23 -28.08 46.17
N GLY A 215 13.85 -28.82 47.22
CA GLY A 215 14.05 -30.24 47.41
C GLY A 215 15.28 -30.59 48.26
N ASN A 216 16.16 -29.62 48.55
CA ASN A 216 17.34 -29.80 49.41
C ASN A 216 17.31 -28.87 50.64
N THR A 217 16.77 -27.66 50.49
CA THR A 217 16.63 -26.70 51.58
C THR A 217 15.37 -25.88 51.39
N CYS A 218 14.79 -25.46 52.50
CA CYS A 218 13.75 -24.45 52.47
C CYS A 218 14.29 -23.17 51.83
N ILE A 219 13.63 -22.70 50.78
CA ILE A 219 13.96 -21.45 50.09
C ILE A 219 12.93 -20.36 50.34
N VAL A 220 11.71 -20.72 50.78
CA VAL A 220 10.67 -19.78 51.19
C VAL A 220 10.02 -20.26 52.47
N CYS A 221 10.08 -19.46 53.53
CA CYS A 221 9.36 -19.72 54.77
C CYS A 221 7.89 -19.28 54.67
N ASN A 222 7.06 -19.75 55.61
CA ASN A 222 5.72 -19.22 55.83
C ASN A 222 5.77 -17.73 56.14
N ASP A 223 4.69 -17.02 55.80
CA ASP A 223 4.57 -15.58 56.02
C ASP A 223 4.81 -15.26 57.51
N GLY A 224 5.64 -14.25 57.80
CA GLY A 224 6.10 -13.94 59.18
C GLY A 224 7.32 -14.72 59.67
N TYR A 225 8.02 -15.48 58.80
CA TYR A 225 9.28 -16.17 59.12
C TYR A 225 10.37 -15.85 58.07
N ILE A 226 11.63 -15.78 58.52
CA ILE A 226 12.85 -15.61 57.69
C ILE A 226 13.74 -16.84 57.75
N ILE A 227 14.55 -17.08 56.71
CA ILE A 227 15.59 -18.11 56.72
C ILE A 227 16.82 -17.57 57.45
N LYS A 228 17.17 -18.16 58.60
CA LYS A 228 18.48 -17.98 59.25
C LYS A 228 19.13 -19.35 59.45
N ASN A 229 20.37 -19.51 59.01
CA ASN A 229 21.12 -20.78 59.10
C ASN A 229 20.34 -21.99 58.54
N LYS A 230 19.69 -21.83 57.37
CA LYS A 230 18.84 -22.86 56.72
C LYS A 230 17.57 -23.27 57.49
N VAL A 231 17.17 -22.50 58.51
CA VAL A 231 15.94 -22.75 59.30
C VAL A 231 15.04 -21.51 59.27
N CYS A 232 13.73 -21.74 59.19
CA CYS A 232 12.73 -20.68 59.27
C CYS A 232 12.52 -20.21 60.72
N VAL A 233 12.93 -18.98 61.02
CA VAL A 233 12.76 -18.34 62.34
C VAL A 233 11.79 -17.17 62.26
N LYS A 234 11.08 -16.87 63.35
CA LYS A 234 10.05 -15.82 63.37
C LYS A 234 10.64 -14.43 63.11
N LEU A 235 9.93 -13.63 62.32
CA LEU A 235 10.28 -12.26 61.97
C LEU A 235 10.31 -11.34 63.20
N ASP A 236 11.34 -10.51 63.30
CA ASP A 236 11.46 -9.42 64.28
C ASP A 236 11.66 -8.09 63.52
N GLY A 237 10.59 -7.57 62.93
CA GLY A 237 10.61 -6.39 62.07
C GLY A 237 9.55 -6.42 60.96
N LYS A 238 9.65 -5.48 60.00
CA LYS A 238 8.78 -5.39 58.81
C LYS A 238 9.43 -5.95 57.53
N CYS A 239 10.60 -6.60 57.66
CA CYS A 239 11.43 -7.04 56.55
C CYS A 239 11.58 -8.57 56.55
N GLN A 240 11.11 -9.24 55.49
CA GLN A 240 11.14 -10.69 55.31
C GLN A 240 12.45 -11.23 54.71
N ILE A 241 13.18 -10.44 53.92
CA ILE A 241 14.48 -10.85 53.39
C ILE A 241 15.44 -9.68 53.55
N GLU A 242 16.51 -9.89 54.31
CA GLU A 242 17.57 -8.89 54.52
C GLU A 242 18.89 -9.43 53.94
N ARG A 243 19.56 -8.62 53.12
CA ARG A 243 20.92 -8.88 52.64
C ARG A 243 21.79 -7.66 52.88
N ASN A 244 22.93 -7.86 53.54
CA ASN A 244 23.92 -6.81 53.80
C ASN A 244 23.34 -5.55 54.50
N GLY A 245 22.34 -5.71 55.38
CA GLY A 245 21.69 -4.58 56.06
C GLY A 245 20.60 -3.88 55.24
N LEU A 246 20.29 -4.36 54.03
CA LEU A 246 19.24 -3.83 53.17
C LEU A 246 18.09 -4.84 53.08
N CYS A 247 16.87 -4.37 53.28
CA CYS A 247 15.69 -5.19 53.07
C CYS A 247 15.43 -5.41 51.59
N GLU A 248 15.40 -6.66 51.10
CA GLU A 248 15.03 -6.98 49.72
C GLU A 248 13.52 -7.23 49.57
N LEU A 249 12.86 -7.72 50.63
CA LEU A 249 11.43 -8.05 50.63
C LEU A 249 10.78 -7.65 51.95
N CYS A 250 9.70 -6.89 51.88
CA CYS A 250 8.90 -6.50 53.04
C CYS A 250 7.91 -7.59 53.46
N ASP A 251 7.51 -7.56 54.73
CA ASP A 251 6.57 -8.53 55.27
C ASP A 251 5.18 -8.41 54.58
N PRO A 252 4.68 -9.48 53.94
CA PRO A 252 3.41 -9.49 53.22
C PRO A 252 2.19 -9.26 54.12
N ILE A 253 2.33 -9.38 55.44
CA ILE A 253 1.28 -9.00 56.40
C ILE A 253 0.93 -7.51 56.24
N PHE A 254 1.87 -6.67 55.83
CA PHE A 254 1.65 -5.26 55.54
C PHE A 254 1.59 -5.06 54.03
N SER A 255 0.41 -5.28 53.45
CA SER A 255 0.15 -5.27 52.00
C SER A 255 0.38 -3.95 51.27
N SER A 256 0.84 -2.89 51.96
CA SER A 256 1.21 -1.59 51.36
C SER A 256 2.71 -1.29 51.43
N LEU A 257 3.52 -2.19 52.02
CA LEU A 257 4.95 -1.99 52.16
C LEU A 257 5.73 -2.50 50.95
N ILE A 258 6.62 -1.64 50.43
CA ILE A 258 7.55 -1.94 49.35
C ILE A 258 8.97 -1.63 49.83
N SER A 259 9.94 -2.44 49.42
CA SER A 259 11.33 -2.13 49.71
C SER A 259 11.85 -1.05 48.76
N ILE A 260 12.17 0.11 49.32
CA ILE A 260 12.77 1.23 48.59
C ILE A 260 14.12 1.52 49.24
N SER A 261 15.20 1.32 48.48
CA SER A 261 16.58 1.54 48.94
C SER A 261 16.95 0.75 50.21
N GLY A 262 16.36 -0.44 50.39
CA GLY A 262 16.64 -1.31 51.53
C GLY A 262 15.78 -1.06 52.77
N GLU A 263 14.79 -0.18 52.70
CA GLU A 263 13.82 0.07 53.77
C GLU A 263 12.38 -0.18 53.32
N CYS A 264 11.57 -0.78 54.17
CA CYS A 264 10.15 -1.02 53.90
C CYS A 264 9.32 0.24 54.16
N LYS A 265 8.80 0.84 53.08
CA LYS A 265 8.00 2.07 53.11
C LYS A 265 6.61 1.82 52.57
N SER A 266 5.61 2.46 53.18
CA SER A 266 4.25 2.49 52.65
C SER A 266 4.16 3.49 51.52
N ILE A 267 3.51 3.11 50.44
CA ILE A 267 3.21 4.01 49.32
C ILE A 267 1.76 4.46 49.42
N GLU A 268 1.45 5.62 48.85
CA GLU A 268 0.08 6.11 48.69
C GLU A 268 -0.30 6.09 47.20
N ASN A 269 -1.59 5.87 46.93
CA ASN A 269 -2.19 5.85 45.59
C ASN A 269 -1.77 4.70 44.67
N GLU A 270 -1.30 3.59 45.24
CA GLU A 270 -1.03 2.32 44.57
C GLU A 270 -2.28 1.41 44.52
N ILE A 271 -2.40 0.63 43.44
CA ILE A 271 -3.38 -0.46 43.30
C ILE A 271 -2.67 -1.81 43.42
N LYS A 272 -1.50 -1.95 42.79
CA LYS A 272 -0.67 -3.16 42.83
C LYS A 272 0.80 -2.81 42.87
N HIS A 273 1.57 -3.64 43.57
CA HIS A 273 3.01 -3.53 43.62
C HIS A 273 3.68 -4.90 43.63
N SER A 274 4.95 -4.90 43.24
CA SER A 274 5.88 -6.00 43.45
C SER A 274 6.61 -5.82 44.79
N ALA A 275 7.58 -6.69 45.09
CA ALA A 275 8.43 -6.55 46.27
C ALA A 275 9.22 -5.23 46.33
N GLN A 276 9.55 -4.67 45.17
CA GLN A 276 10.53 -3.57 45.04
C GLN A 276 10.05 -2.42 44.14
N SER A 277 8.85 -2.53 43.56
CA SER A 277 8.35 -1.52 42.64
C SER A 277 6.83 -1.47 42.59
N VAL A 278 6.28 -0.31 42.28
CA VAL A 278 4.85 -0.16 42.01
C VAL A 278 4.54 -0.65 40.59
N VAL A 279 3.54 -1.52 40.47
CA VAL A 279 3.09 -2.10 39.19
C VAL A 279 1.92 -1.31 38.63
N GLU A 280 0.99 -0.89 39.50
CA GLU A 280 -0.26 -0.23 39.09
C GLU A 280 -0.62 0.85 40.11
N CYS A 281 -1.02 2.03 39.62
CA CYS A 281 -1.41 3.19 40.43
C CYS A 281 -2.89 3.55 40.20
N ASN A 282 -3.46 4.32 41.14
CA ASN A 282 -4.79 4.90 40.98
C ASN A 282 -4.89 5.76 39.73
N LYS A 283 -6.10 5.87 39.18
CA LYS A 283 -6.38 6.69 38.00
C LYS A 283 -5.93 8.14 38.24
N GLY A 284 -5.17 8.69 37.29
CA GLY A 284 -4.54 10.02 37.43
C GLY A 284 -3.12 9.99 38.01
N TYR A 285 -2.59 8.80 38.30
CA TYR A 285 -1.22 8.58 38.72
C TYR A 285 -0.55 7.52 37.84
N ILE A 286 0.78 7.59 37.75
CA ILE A 286 1.61 6.63 37.03
C ILE A 286 2.82 6.23 37.86
N SER A 287 3.17 4.96 37.77
CA SER A 287 4.32 4.40 38.47
C SER A 287 5.61 4.92 37.87
N ASN A 288 6.48 5.46 38.72
CA ASN A 288 7.86 5.79 38.38
C ASN A 288 8.83 4.77 39.00
N SER A 289 8.47 3.49 38.94
CA SER A 289 9.10 2.33 39.61
C SER A 289 8.99 2.33 41.13
N SER A 290 9.27 3.44 41.84
CA SER A 290 9.27 3.46 43.31
C SER A 290 8.08 4.17 43.94
N PHE A 291 7.33 4.98 43.18
CA PHE A 291 6.20 5.78 43.68
C PHE A 291 5.15 6.01 42.58
N CYS A 292 3.93 6.32 42.99
CA CYS A 292 2.86 6.79 42.11
C CYS A 292 2.92 8.32 42.00
N ASN A 293 3.39 8.81 40.86
CA ASN A 293 3.42 10.24 40.58
C ASN A 293 2.14 10.65 39.86
N LYS A 294 1.63 11.83 40.21
CA LYS A 294 0.44 12.39 39.59
C LYS A 294 0.73 12.78 38.13
N CYS A 295 -0.21 12.55 37.22
CA CYS A 295 -0.01 12.74 35.77
C CYS A 295 0.32 14.20 35.40
N ASP A 296 -0.16 15.17 36.18
CA ASP A 296 0.10 16.60 35.99
C ASP A 296 1.58 17.00 36.20
N LEU A 297 2.35 16.21 36.97
CA LEU A 297 3.78 16.42 37.17
C LEU A 297 4.64 15.95 35.99
N ILE A 298 4.11 15.03 35.17
CA ILE A 298 4.81 14.53 33.97
C ILE A 298 4.50 15.43 32.78
N GLN A 299 3.25 15.88 32.71
CA GLN A 299 2.81 16.80 31.69
C GLN A 299 1.76 17.75 32.24
N ASP A 300 2.07 19.04 32.15
CA ASP A 300 1.17 20.10 32.58
C ASP A 300 -0.23 19.90 32.03
N ASN A 301 -1.21 20.05 32.92
CA ASN A 301 -2.64 19.98 32.63
C ASN A 301 -3.19 18.60 32.19
N CYS A 302 -2.45 17.52 32.46
CA CYS A 302 -2.92 16.15 32.23
C CYS A 302 -3.77 15.59 33.39
N ASP A 303 -4.98 15.13 33.08
CA ASP A 303 -5.93 14.50 34.04
C ASP A 303 -5.73 12.98 34.12
N ILE A 304 -5.48 12.32 32.98
CA ILE A 304 -5.24 10.87 32.91
C ILE A 304 -4.08 10.62 31.94
N CYS A 305 -3.13 9.78 32.36
CA CYS A 305 -1.99 9.37 31.55
C CYS A 305 -1.81 7.84 31.55
N GLU A 306 -1.24 7.32 30.47
CA GLU A 306 -0.93 5.90 30.27
C GLU A 306 0.46 5.79 29.63
N SER A 307 1.34 4.93 30.19
CA SER A 307 2.72 4.75 29.71
C SER A 307 3.54 6.05 29.52
N GLY A 308 3.27 7.07 30.33
CA GLY A 308 3.94 8.38 30.27
C GLY A 308 3.32 9.37 29.28
N HIS A 309 2.24 8.98 28.58
CA HIS A 309 1.53 9.83 27.63
C HIS A 309 0.16 10.24 28.18
N CYS A 310 -0.25 11.48 27.95
CA CYS A 310 -1.55 11.94 28.40
C CYS A 310 -2.67 11.42 27.50
N THR A 311 -3.64 10.72 28.09
CA THR A 311 -4.83 10.18 27.43
C THR A 311 -6.09 10.99 27.70
N LYS A 312 -6.05 11.91 28.69
CA LYS A 312 -7.11 12.89 28.95
C LYS A 312 -6.55 14.14 29.65
N CYS A 313 -6.89 15.31 29.16
CA CYS A 313 -6.52 16.58 29.79
C CYS A 313 -7.61 17.09 30.74
N PHE A 314 -7.28 18.06 31.60
CA PHE A 314 -8.30 18.81 32.35
C PHE A 314 -9.28 19.51 31.40
N SER A 315 -10.50 19.81 31.87
CA SER A 315 -11.64 20.27 31.06
C SER A 315 -11.40 21.48 30.16
N SER A 316 -10.33 22.25 30.38
CA SER A 316 -9.97 23.45 29.60
C SER A 316 -8.88 23.21 28.56
N PHE A 317 -8.47 21.96 28.32
CA PHE A 317 -7.33 21.59 27.47
C PHE A 317 -7.67 20.42 26.54
N LEU A 318 -7.07 20.40 25.34
CA LEU A 318 -7.20 19.31 24.35
C LEU A 318 -5.88 18.57 24.15
N ILE A 319 -5.95 17.26 23.90
CA ILE A 319 -4.78 16.43 23.60
C ILE A 319 -4.34 16.69 22.16
N SER A 320 -3.12 17.17 21.95
CA SER A 320 -2.51 17.33 20.64
C SER A 320 -1.96 16.01 20.09
N GLN A 321 -1.59 15.97 18.81
CA GLN A 321 -1.06 14.76 18.15
C GLN A 321 0.17 14.15 18.87
N ASN A 322 0.87 14.95 19.67
CA ASN A 322 2.03 14.50 20.46
C ASN A 322 1.68 14.11 21.89
N SER A 323 0.40 13.83 22.18
CA SER A 323 -0.12 13.54 23.53
C SER A 323 0.01 14.69 24.54
N LYS A 324 0.18 15.94 24.08
CA LYS A 324 0.33 17.15 24.93
C LYS A 324 -1.00 17.87 25.17
N CYS A 325 -1.23 18.38 26.39
CA CYS A 325 -2.44 19.14 26.73
C CYS A 325 -2.26 20.62 26.39
N GLU A 326 -2.94 21.08 25.34
CA GLU A 326 -2.88 22.46 24.84
C GLU A 326 -4.17 23.23 25.22
N SER A 327 -4.02 24.47 25.68
CA SER A 327 -5.14 25.31 26.17
C SER A 327 -6.12 25.67 25.06
N LEU A 328 -7.42 25.69 25.40
CA LEU A 328 -8.52 26.12 24.53
C LEU A 328 -8.73 27.64 24.45
N THR A 329 -8.02 28.46 25.24
CA THR A 329 -8.15 29.92 25.25
C THR A 329 -7.03 30.60 24.45
N CYS A 330 -7.40 31.25 23.35
CA CYS A 330 -6.48 31.96 22.45
C CYS A 330 -6.14 33.37 23.00
N ASP A 331 -5.48 33.45 24.16
CA ASP A 331 -5.25 34.71 24.90
C ASP A 331 -3.76 35.11 25.02
N THR A 332 -2.89 34.62 24.14
CA THR A 332 -1.48 35.07 24.11
C THR A 332 -1.12 35.69 22.76
N ILE A 333 -0.20 36.65 22.78
CA ILE A 333 0.24 37.49 21.64
C ILE A 333 0.61 36.66 20.39
N ASN A 334 0.99 35.39 20.57
CA ASN A 334 1.41 34.48 19.50
C ASN A 334 0.36 33.40 19.16
N ASN A 335 -0.85 33.43 19.71
CA ASN A 335 -1.91 32.44 19.49
C ASN A 335 -3.28 33.13 19.48
N THR A 336 -3.53 33.95 18.46
CA THR A 336 -4.71 34.82 18.36
C THR A 336 -5.82 34.24 17.48
N PHE A 337 -5.54 33.22 16.65
CA PHE A 337 -6.49 32.66 15.68
C PHE A 337 -6.82 31.19 15.98
N LYS A 338 -8.12 30.83 15.91
CA LYS A 338 -8.61 29.46 16.11
C LYS A 338 -8.89 28.81 14.75
N ASP A 339 -8.21 27.70 14.46
CA ASP A 339 -8.44 26.95 13.22
C ASP A 339 -9.83 26.26 13.23
N GLN A 340 -10.27 25.72 12.09
CA GLN A 340 -11.59 25.05 12.00
C GLN A 340 -11.72 23.81 12.90
N ASN A 341 -10.59 23.28 13.40
CA ASN A 341 -10.54 22.13 14.31
C ASN A 341 -10.45 22.55 15.78
N GLY A 342 -10.43 23.86 16.05
CA GLY A 342 -10.40 24.42 17.40
C GLY A 342 -9.02 24.64 18.01
N ASN A 343 -7.94 24.46 17.24
CA ASN A 343 -6.56 24.70 17.70
C ASN A 343 -6.20 26.18 17.59
N CYS A 344 -5.61 26.76 18.63
CA CYS A 344 -5.07 28.13 18.57
C CYS A 344 -3.69 28.13 17.88
N LEU A 345 -3.47 29.07 16.96
CA LEU A 345 -2.25 29.21 16.18
C LEU A 345 -1.79 30.67 16.12
N PRO A 346 -0.48 30.92 15.87
CA PRO A 346 -0.02 32.22 15.42
C PRO A 346 -0.73 32.59 14.12
N ASP A 347 -1.13 33.86 14.02
CA ASP A 347 -1.80 34.40 12.84
C ASP A 347 -0.97 34.13 11.58
N ILE A 348 -1.56 33.44 10.59
CA ILE A 348 -0.94 33.24 9.29
C ILE A 348 -1.35 34.44 8.42
N THR A 349 -0.41 35.36 8.22
CA THR A 349 -0.64 36.59 7.47
C THR A 349 -1.37 36.31 6.14
N ASN A 350 -2.45 37.05 5.88
CA ASN A 350 -3.27 36.96 4.67
C ASN A 350 -4.00 35.61 4.47
N CYS A 351 -4.18 34.80 5.52
CA CYS A 351 -4.96 33.56 5.48
C CYS A 351 -6.38 33.77 6.01
N GLU A 352 -7.39 33.32 5.26
CA GLU A 352 -8.80 33.35 5.65
C GLU A 352 -9.23 32.07 6.37
N ILE A 353 -8.73 30.90 5.94
CA ILE A 353 -9.06 29.60 6.54
C ILE A 353 -7.79 28.80 6.81
N VAL A 354 -7.63 28.38 8.05
CA VAL A 354 -6.55 27.50 8.52
C VAL A 354 -7.15 26.16 8.93
N VAL A 355 -6.49 25.05 8.54
CA VAL A 355 -6.83 23.69 8.94
C VAL A 355 -5.52 22.96 9.26
N ASN A 356 -5.42 22.32 10.44
CA ASN A 356 -4.24 21.54 10.84
C ASN A 356 -2.91 22.31 10.72
N LYS A 357 -2.89 23.57 11.17
CA LYS A 357 -1.71 24.46 11.10
C LYS A 357 -1.26 24.87 9.70
N LYS A 358 -2.09 24.63 8.68
CA LYS A 358 -1.82 24.99 7.28
C LYS A 358 -2.89 25.94 6.79
N CYS A 359 -2.49 26.99 6.07
CA CYS A 359 -3.47 27.78 5.37
C CYS A 359 -4.08 26.96 4.24
N VAL A 360 -5.40 26.95 4.14
CA VAL A 360 -6.14 26.28 3.05
C VAL A 360 -6.91 27.27 2.18
N LYS A 361 -7.13 28.49 2.68
CA LYS A 361 -7.76 29.58 1.91
C LYS A 361 -7.11 30.91 2.28
N CYS A 362 -6.59 31.62 1.29
CA CYS A 362 -6.07 32.98 1.47
C CYS A 362 -7.20 34.02 1.34
N ILE A 363 -6.99 35.21 1.92
CA ILE A 363 -7.83 36.38 1.62
C ILE A 363 -7.74 36.74 0.13
N ASP A 364 -8.71 37.51 -0.37
CA ASP A 364 -8.75 37.94 -1.76
C ASP A 364 -7.42 38.61 -2.19
N ASN A 365 -6.96 38.27 -3.40
CA ASN A 365 -5.69 38.71 -4.01
C ASN A 365 -4.38 38.09 -3.45
N CYS A 366 -4.47 37.04 -2.62
CA CYS A 366 -3.29 36.26 -2.19
C CYS A 366 -3.31 34.83 -2.75
N ILE A 367 -2.13 34.27 -3.00
CA ILE A 367 -1.94 32.91 -3.56
C ILE A 367 -1.42 31.99 -2.46
N LEU A 368 -1.95 30.76 -2.41
CA LEU A 368 -1.49 29.74 -1.47
C LEU A 368 -0.23 29.06 -2.03
N GLU A 369 0.91 29.25 -1.35
CA GLU A 369 2.18 28.62 -1.67
C GLU A 369 2.79 28.02 -0.39
N ASN A 370 3.11 26.71 -0.43
CA ASN A 370 3.70 25.98 0.70
C ASN A 370 3.00 26.24 2.05
N ASP A 371 1.67 26.08 2.07
CA ASP A 371 0.81 26.29 3.25
C ASP A 371 0.77 27.74 3.80
N THR A 372 1.32 28.72 3.08
CA THR A 372 1.35 30.15 3.42
C THR A 372 0.73 31.01 2.30
N CYS A 373 0.24 32.21 2.65
CA CYS A 373 -0.35 33.13 1.68
C CYS A 373 0.63 34.22 1.28
N ILE A 374 1.04 34.20 0.01
CA ILE A 374 1.89 35.23 -0.56
C ILE A 374 1.04 36.31 -1.24
N THR A 375 1.38 37.57 -0.99
CA THR A 375 0.79 38.72 -1.68
C THR A 375 1.19 38.68 -3.15
N ASN A 376 0.19 38.78 -4.04
CA ASN A 376 0.36 38.68 -5.49
C ASN A 376 1.02 39.94 -6.11
N TYR A 377 2.20 40.34 -5.63
CA TYR A 377 2.95 41.48 -6.18
C TYR A 377 3.57 41.19 -7.57
N ASN A 378 3.45 39.96 -8.09
CA ASN A 378 4.05 39.56 -9.38
C ASN A 378 3.05 39.23 -10.50
N ASN A 379 1.74 39.45 -10.32
CA ASN A 379 0.78 39.19 -11.40
C ASN A 379 -0.11 40.40 -11.69
N THR A 380 0.54 41.53 -12.02
CA THR A 380 -0.09 42.77 -12.52
C THR A 380 -1.02 42.53 -13.72
N PHE A 381 -0.90 41.39 -14.39
CA PHE A 381 -1.67 41.01 -15.57
C PHE A 381 -2.77 39.97 -15.29
N CYS A 382 -3.04 39.63 -14.02
CA CYS A 382 -4.15 38.75 -13.65
C CYS A 382 -5.43 39.55 -13.38
N ALA A 383 -6.52 39.23 -14.08
CA ALA A 383 -7.82 39.85 -13.85
C ALA A 383 -8.63 39.12 -12.77
N VAL A 384 -8.50 37.79 -12.66
CA VAL A 384 -9.20 36.96 -11.67
C VAL A 384 -8.24 35.89 -11.16
N GLY A 385 -7.91 35.95 -9.87
CA GLY A 385 -7.12 34.94 -9.16
C GLY A 385 -7.98 34.08 -8.26
N THR A 386 -7.49 32.88 -7.98
CA THR A 386 -7.97 32.01 -6.88
C THR A 386 -6.78 31.66 -5.99
N SER A 387 -7.04 30.97 -4.87
CA SER A 387 -5.98 30.41 -4.02
C SER A 387 -5.01 29.48 -4.78
N LEU A 388 -5.40 28.96 -5.95
CA LEU A 388 -4.61 28.08 -6.81
C LEU A 388 -3.84 28.81 -7.93
N GLY A 389 -3.95 30.14 -8.02
CA GLY A 389 -3.29 30.96 -9.04
C GLY A 389 -4.27 31.72 -9.94
N CYS A 390 -3.73 32.31 -11.02
CA CYS A 390 -4.54 33.12 -11.94
C CYS A 390 -5.44 32.22 -12.80
N THR A 391 -6.74 32.50 -12.78
CA THR A 391 -7.73 31.79 -13.61
C THR A 391 -8.09 32.56 -14.87
N ARG A 392 -7.93 33.89 -14.85
CA ARG A 392 -8.16 34.75 -16.01
C ARG A 392 -7.22 35.94 -16.02
N CYS A 393 -6.50 36.12 -17.12
CA CYS A 393 -5.64 37.28 -17.33
C CYS A 393 -6.45 38.50 -17.78
N ILE A 394 -5.86 39.70 -17.66
CA ILE A 394 -6.42 40.92 -18.24
C ILE A 394 -6.43 40.81 -19.78
N ASN A 395 -7.23 41.64 -20.44
CA ASN A 395 -7.26 41.69 -21.91
C ASN A 395 -5.85 41.96 -22.47
N GLY A 396 -5.52 41.32 -23.58
CA GLY A 396 -4.18 41.31 -24.16
C GLY A 396 -3.21 40.28 -23.56
N PHE A 397 -3.65 39.45 -22.61
CA PHE A 397 -2.85 38.35 -22.04
C PHE A 397 -3.66 37.04 -21.97
N TYR A 398 -2.97 35.91 -22.05
CA TYR A 398 -3.53 34.57 -21.86
C TYR A 398 -2.77 33.81 -20.76
N TYR A 399 -3.44 32.87 -20.12
CA TYR A 399 -2.81 32.05 -19.08
C TYR A 399 -2.00 30.92 -19.72
N SER A 400 -0.69 30.91 -19.48
CA SER A 400 0.21 29.88 -19.96
C SER A 400 0.34 28.78 -18.91
N TYR A 401 -0.21 27.59 -19.20
CA TYR A 401 -0.11 26.44 -18.30
C TYR A 401 1.33 25.95 -18.09
N ASN A 402 2.25 26.29 -18.99
CA ASN A 402 3.66 25.92 -18.93
C ASN A 402 4.44 26.80 -17.94
N THR A 403 4.28 28.12 -18.03
CA THR A 403 4.98 29.09 -17.18
C THR A 403 4.20 29.45 -15.92
N LYS A 404 2.93 29.04 -15.83
CA LYS A 404 1.97 29.37 -14.76
C LYS A 404 1.73 30.88 -14.60
N THR A 405 1.98 31.66 -15.64
CA THR A 405 1.83 33.13 -15.65
C THR A 405 0.98 33.61 -16.82
N CYS A 406 0.59 34.89 -16.76
CA CYS A 406 -0.11 35.57 -17.85
C CYS A 406 0.91 36.06 -18.89
N GLU A 407 0.85 35.48 -20.09
CA GLU A 407 1.69 35.85 -21.22
C GLU A 407 0.93 36.73 -22.21
N ARG A 408 1.64 37.65 -22.87
CA ARG A 408 1.03 38.63 -23.77
C ARG A 408 0.52 37.93 -25.04
N CYS A 409 -0.70 38.27 -25.47
CA CYS A 409 -1.24 37.86 -26.76
C CYS A 409 -0.44 38.39 -27.95
N ASN A 410 -0.68 37.82 -29.13
CA ASN A 410 -0.27 38.44 -30.39
C ASN A 410 -0.76 39.90 -30.46
N SER A 411 0.06 40.81 -30.99
CA SER A 411 -0.24 42.25 -31.04
C SER A 411 -1.54 42.59 -31.79
N ASN A 412 -1.99 41.72 -32.70
CA ASN A 412 -3.20 41.93 -33.50
C ASN A 412 -4.49 41.52 -32.75
N CYS A 413 -4.36 40.88 -31.59
CA CYS A 413 -5.45 40.24 -30.88
C CYS A 413 -5.75 40.97 -29.57
N GLN A 414 -7.02 41.28 -29.37
CA GLN A 414 -7.49 41.93 -28.15
C GLN A 414 -7.64 40.92 -27.01
N THR A 415 -8.08 39.70 -27.34
CA THR A 415 -8.08 38.54 -26.43
C THR A 415 -7.64 37.29 -27.18
N CYS A 416 -6.95 36.39 -26.48
CA CYS A 416 -6.41 35.17 -27.09
C CYS A 416 -6.46 33.99 -26.11
N LEU A 417 -6.46 32.78 -26.66
CA LEU A 417 -6.30 31.54 -25.91
C LEU A 417 -4.82 31.12 -25.83
N SER A 418 -4.03 31.50 -26.83
CA SER A 418 -2.59 31.29 -26.92
C SER A 418 -1.96 32.36 -27.82
N GLN A 419 -0.64 32.33 -27.97
CA GLN A 419 0.08 33.20 -28.90
C GLN A 419 -0.41 33.11 -30.37
N SER A 420 -1.00 31.98 -30.77
CA SER A 420 -1.45 31.71 -32.14
C SER A 420 -2.97 31.68 -32.32
N ILE A 421 -3.75 31.64 -31.23
CA ILE A 421 -5.20 31.47 -31.27
C ILE A 421 -5.87 32.70 -30.67
N CYS A 422 -6.48 33.51 -31.51
CA CYS A 422 -7.19 34.72 -31.10
C CYS A 422 -8.69 34.45 -30.93
N LEU A 423 -9.26 35.11 -29.92
CA LEU A 423 -10.69 35.04 -29.59
C LEU A 423 -11.40 36.33 -29.99
N SER A 424 -10.71 37.47 -29.91
CA SER A 424 -11.16 38.75 -30.44
C SER A 424 -10.00 39.56 -31.00
N CYS A 425 -10.32 40.46 -31.93
CA CYS A 425 -9.34 41.27 -32.63
C CYS A 425 -9.37 42.72 -32.17
N ASN A 426 -8.26 43.42 -32.38
CA ASN A 426 -8.23 44.86 -32.17
C ASN A 426 -9.15 45.60 -33.16
N GLU A 427 -9.42 46.86 -32.85
CA GLU A 427 -10.23 47.73 -33.71
C GLU A 427 -9.65 47.80 -35.14
N GLY A 428 -10.52 47.81 -36.15
CA GLY A 428 -10.12 47.79 -37.57
C GLY A 428 -9.75 46.41 -38.12
N MET A 429 -9.85 45.34 -37.32
CA MET A 429 -9.56 43.96 -37.71
C MET A 429 -10.78 43.05 -37.52
N PHE A 430 -10.76 41.89 -38.17
CA PHE A 430 -11.79 40.84 -38.06
C PHE A 430 -11.18 39.46 -37.81
N LEU A 431 -11.95 38.59 -37.17
CA LEU A 431 -11.52 37.24 -36.82
C LEU A 431 -11.86 36.24 -37.94
N SER A 432 -10.84 35.62 -38.51
CA SER A 432 -10.95 34.57 -39.54
C SER A 432 -10.07 33.39 -39.15
N ASP A 433 -10.68 32.22 -38.94
CA ASP A 433 -9.99 30.97 -38.57
C ASP A 433 -9.01 31.14 -37.38
N HIS A 434 -9.47 31.81 -36.31
CA HIS A 434 -8.70 32.16 -35.10
C HIS A 434 -7.53 33.15 -35.30
N VAL A 435 -7.41 33.75 -36.48
CA VAL A 435 -6.40 34.78 -36.79
C VAL A 435 -7.09 36.11 -37.05
N CYS A 436 -6.50 37.19 -36.53
CA CYS A 436 -6.97 38.55 -36.77
C CYS A 436 -6.37 39.10 -38.06
N LYS A 437 -7.24 39.44 -39.01
CA LYS A 437 -6.90 39.99 -40.34
C LYS A 437 -7.39 41.43 -40.46
N SER A 438 -6.74 42.23 -41.29
CA SER A 438 -7.15 43.64 -41.49
C SER A 438 -8.45 43.70 -42.26
N ASN A 439 -9.38 44.58 -41.87
CA ASN A 439 -10.59 44.84 -42.66
C ASN A 439 -10.29 45.31 -44.09
N ASP A 440 -9.08 45.81 -44.37
CA ASP A 440 -8.66 46.13 -45.73
C ASP A 440 -8.71 44.91 -46.67
N GLU A 441 -8.49 43.70 -46.14
CA GLU A 441 -8.57 42.44 -46.90
C GLU A 441 -10.01 42.10 -47.34
N LEU A 442 -11.01 42.75 -46.74
CA LEU A 442 -12.43 42.57 -47.08
C LEU A 442 -12.95 43.59 -48.10
N LYS A 443 -12.14 44.58 -48.51
CA LYS A 443 -12.59 45.66 -49.41
C LYS A 443 -13.22 45.14 -50.70
N ASP A 444 -12.65 44.09 -51.29
CA ASP A 444 -13.13 43.52 -52.56
C ASP A 444 -14.25 42.49 -52.38
N SER A 445 -14.27 41.80 -51.23
CA SER A 445 -15.19 40.69 -50.98
C SER A 445 -16.43 41.08 -50.17
N CYS A 446 -16.41 42.22 -49.47
CA CYS A 446 -17.49 42.66 -48.60
C CYS A 446 -18.36 43.74 -49.25
N LYS A 447 -19.67 43.51 -49.25
CA LYS A 447 -20.69 44.46 -49.71
C LYS A 447 -21.15 45.39 -48.59
N LYS A 448 -21.32 44.84 -47.39
CA LYS A 448 -21.71 45.58 -46.18
C LYS A 448 -20.91 45.13 -44.97
N PHE A 449 -20.11 46.04 -44.44
CA PHE A 449 -19.37 45.84 -43.21
C PHE A 449 -20.30 45.73 -42.01
N SER A 450 -19.84 45.06 -40.95
CA SER A 450 -20.52 45.02 -39.66
C SER A 450 -20.74 46.42 -39.11
N ASN A 451 -21.83 46.63 -38.35
CA ASN A 451 -22.09 47.90 -37.65
C ASN A 451 -20.99 48.26 -36.64
N THR A 452 -20.22 47.27 -36.18
CA THR A 452 -19.05 47.45 -35.30
C THR A 452 -17.75 47.69 -36.06
N GLY A 453 -17.79 47.74 -37.40
CA GLY A 453 -16.62 47.87 -38.26
C GLY A 453 -15.77 46.59 -38.41
N SER A 454 -15.85 45.63 -37.49
CA SER A 454 -15.07 44.39 -37.53
C SER A 454 -15.73 43.31 -38.39
N GLY A 455 -15.28 43.18 -39.64
CA GLY A 455 -15.70 42.15 -40.57
C GLY A 455 -16.96 42.47 -41.36
N CYS A 456 -17.52 41.45 -42.02
CA CYS A 456 -18.57 41.60 -43.03
C CYS A 456 -19.91 40.94 -42.64
N TYR A 457 -21.00 41.66 -42.85
CA TYR A 457 -22.37 41.15 -42.68
C TYR A 457 -22.99 40.67 -43.99
N GLN A 458 -22.59 41.26 -45.13
CA GLN A 458 -23.07 40.84 -46.46
C GLN A 458 -21.89 40.86 -47.44
N CYS A 459 -21.60 39.71 -48.05
CA CYS A 459 -20.53 39.58 -49.05
C CYS A 459 -21.00 40.05 -50.44
N ASN A 460 -20.04 40.41 -51.29
CA ASN A 460 -20.27 40.61 -52.73
C ASN A 460 -20.58 39.26 -53.40
N ASP A 461 -21.23 39.30 -54.56
CA ASP A 461 -21.45 38.10 -55.37
C ASP A 461 -20.09 37.48 -55.75
N GLY A 462 -20.04 36.15 -55.88
CA GLY A 462 -18.79 35.38 -55.95
C GLY A 462 -18.15 35.04 -54.59
N TYR A 463 -18.71 35.52 -53.47
CA TYR A 463 -18.26 35.20 -52.11
C TYR A 463 -19.43 34.77 -51.21
N TYR A 464 -19.19 33.79 -50.34
CA TYR A 464 -20.13 33.40 -49.29
C TYR A 464 -19.64 33.87 -47.91
N ARG A 465 -20.61 34.12 -47.03
CA ARG A 465 -20.35 34.57 -45.67
C ARG A 465 -19.93 33.40 -44.79
N ASN A 466 -18.74 33.48 -44.21
CA ASN A 466 -18.26 32.60 -43.17
C ASN A 466 -18.04 33.39 -41.87
N ARG A 467 -19.04 33.39 -40.98
CA ARG A 467 -19.08 34.24 -39.78
C ARG A 467 -18.99 35.73 -40.14
N VAL A 468 -17.84 36.36 -39.89
CA VAL A 468 -17.57 37.78 -40.20
C VAL A 468 -16.59 37.93 -41.36
N ASP A 469 -16.24 36.84 -42.02
CA ASP A 469 -15.36 36.77 -43.18
C ASP A 469 -16.16 36.48 -44.46
N CYS A 470 -15.63 36.85 -45.61
CA CYS A 470 -16.17 36.57 -46.93
C CYS A 470 -15.20 35.69 -47.70
N LYS A 471 -15.55 34.41 -47.83
CA LYS A 471 -14.73 33.41 -48.53
C LYS A 471 -15.24 33.23 -49.95
N ARG A 472 -14.32 33.00 -50.88
CA ARG A 472 -14.65 32.87 -52.31
C ARG A 472 -15.50 31.62 -52.54
N CYS A 473 -16.52 31.75 -53.38
CA CYS A 473 -17.25 30.61 -53.93
C CYS A 473 -16.31 29.73 -54.78
N ASP A 474 -16.74 28.49 -55.04
CA ASP A 474 -16.16 27.68 -56.10
C ASP A 474 -16.23 28.45 -57.43
N ILE A 475 -15.21 28.29 -58.27
CA ILE A 475 -15.08 29.03 -59.52
C ILE A 475 -16.24 28.77 -60.50
N SER A 476 -16.93 27.65 -60.35
CA SER A 476 -18.12 27.30 -61.14
C SER A 476 -19.39 28.05 -60.71
N CYS A 477 -19.44 28.60 -59.50
CA CYS A 477 -20.57 29.37 -59.00
C CYS A 477 -20.45 30.86 -59.36
N ASP A 478 -21.60 31.51 -59.56
CA ASP A 478 -21.71 32.97 -59.57
C ASP A 478 -22.11 33.50 -58.18
N THR A 479 -23.11 32.86 -57.57
CA THR A 479 -23.48 33.08 -56.17
C THR A 479 -23.57 31.75 -55.44
N CYS A 480 -23.20 31.71 -54.15
CA CYS A 480 -23.17 30.47 -53.37
C CYS A 480 -23.54 30.68 -51.90
N LEU A 481 -24.09 29.64 -51.27
CA LEU A 481 -24.40 29.59 -49.84
C LEU A 481 -23.17 29.18 -49.01
N ARG A 482 -22.39 28.25 -49.54
CA ARG A 482 -21.11 27.74 -49.02
C ARG A 482 -20.19 27.51 -50.21
N ALA A 483 -18.92 27.15 -49.95
CA ALA A 483 -17.89 26.99 -50.98
C ALA A 483 -18.40 26.32 -52.27
N SER A 484 -19.10 25.18 -52.19
CA SER A 484 -19.60 24.44 -53.36
C SER A 484 -21.12 24.39 -53.49
N ASP A 485 -21.86 25.06 -52.59
CA ASP A 485 -23.33 25.08 -52.61
C ASP A 485 -23.82 26.28 -53.46
N CYS A 486 -23.80 26.14 -54.80
CA CYS A 486 -24.15 27.24 -55.70
C CYS A 486 -25.66 27.54 -55.72
N PHE A 487 -26.02 28.81 -55.60
CA PHE A 487 -27.37 29.28 -55.94
C PHE A 487 -27.51 29.43 -57.45
N THR A 488 -26.61 30.20 -58.06
CA THR A 488 -26.47 30.40 -59.51
C THR A 488 -25.09 29.94 -59.99
N CYS A 489 -25.03 29.46 -61.22
CA CYS A 489 -23.78 29.10 -61.87
C CYS A 489 -23.20 30.30 -62.60
N ASN A 490 -21.87 30.33 -62.75
CA ASN A 490 -21.21 31.33 -63.57
C ASN A 490 -21.68 31.24 -65.04
N SER A 491 -21.31 32.23 -65.85
CA SER A 491 -21.74 32.32 -67.25
C SER A 491 -21.25 31.18 -68.15
N THR A 492 -20.25 30.40 -67.73
CA THR A 492 -19.70 29.26 -68.48
C THR A 492 -20.25 27.91 -68.04
N ASN A 493 -21.06 27.89 -66.97
CA ASN A 493 -21.57 26.68 -66.34
C ASN A 493 -23.11 26.67 -66.33
N PHE A 494 -23.70 25.50 -66.14
CA PHE A 494 -25.14 25.30 -65.95
C PHE A 494 -25.40 24.43 -64.72
N LYS A 495 -26.59 24.58 -64.14
CA LYS A 495 -27.00 23.82 -62.95
C LYS A 495 -27.63 22.49 -63.37
N ASP A 496 -26.99 21.40 -62.98
CA ASP A 496 -27.52 20.05 -63.22
C ASP A 496 -28.68 19.71 -62.26
N PHE A 497 -29.30 18.55 -62.47
CA PHE A 497 -30.41 18.07 -61.63
C PHE A 497 -30.05 17.95 -60.14
N SER A 498 -28.79 17.63 -59.86
CA SER A 498 -28.27 17.48 -58.50
C SER A 498 -27.92 18.84 -57.86
N GLY A 499 -28.07 19.94 -58.59
CA GLY A 499 -27.79 21.29 -58.12
C GLY A 499 -26.34 21.73 -58.30
N ASN A 500 -25.50 20.94 -58.98
CA ASN A 500 -24.08 21.25 -59.20
C ASN A 500 -23.88 22.06 -60.48
N CYS A 501 -22.90 22.96 -60.47
CA CYS A 501 -22.55 23.77 -61.64
C CYS A 501 -21.54 23.06 -62.55
N LYS A 502 -22.01 22.51 -63.67
CA LYS A 502 -21.19 21.83 -64.68
C LYS A 502 -20.88 22.73 -65.88
N PRO A 503 -19.76 22.52 -66.60
CA PRO A 503 -19.44 23.33 -67.79
C PRO A 503 -20.54 23.21 -68.85
N GLN A 504 -20.95 24.32 -69.45
CA GLN A 504 -21.96 24.32 -70.54
C GLN A 504 -21.50 23.51 -71.75
N THR A 505 -20.19 23.42 -71.97
CA THR A 505 -19.56 22.59 -73.01
C THR A 505 -19.80 21.09 -72.82
N SER A 506 -20.25 20.64 -71.64
CA SER A 506 -20.56 19.24 -71.39
C SER A 506 -21.92 18.80 -71.96
N ILE A 507 -22.82 19.74 -72.30
CA ILE A 507 -24.10 19.40 -72.92
C ILE A 507 -23.91 19.17 -74.42
N ASN A 508 -24.04 17.91 -74.83
CA ASN A 508 -24.08 17.52 -76.22
C ASN A 508 -25.52 17.58 -76.77
N GLY A 509 -25.68 17.91 -78.04
CA GLY A 509 -26.99 17.85 -78.70
C GLY A 509 -27.94 19.01 -78.40
N CYS A 510 -27.50 20.12 -77.78
CA CYS A 510 -28.34 21.32 -77.64
C CYS A 510 -28.47 22.07 -78.97
N ALA A 511 -29.68 22.48 -79.34
CA ALA A 511 -29.97 23.20 -80.59
C ALA A 511 -29.79 24.73 -80.46
N VAL A 512 -29.82 25.22 -79.23
CA VAL A 512 -29.71 26.64 -78.88
C VAL A 512 -28.48 26.88 -78.00
N GLN A 513 -28.16 28.14 -77.71
CA GLN A 513 -27.12 28.44 -76.74
C GLN A 513 -27.52 27.93 -75.35
N VAL A 514 -26.60 27.20 -74.71
CA VAL A 514 -26.78 26.70 -73.34
C VAL A 514 -26.69 27.89 -72.38
N THR A 515 -27.56 27.91 -71.37
CA THR A 515 -27.56 28.95 -70.33
C THR A 515 -27.24 28.33 -68.97
N GLN A 516 -27.20 29.13 -67.90
CA GLN A 516 -27.04 28.60 -66.54
C GLN A 516 -28.16 27.63 -66.11
N ASN A 517 -29.30 27.64 -66.80
CA ASN A 517 -30.42 26.71 -66.59
C ASN A 517 -30.36 25.49 -67.51
N GLY A 518 -29.23 25.26 -68.19
CA GLY A 518 -29.03 24.17 -69.14
C GLY A 518 -29.55 24.48 -70.54
N CYS A 519 -29.97 23.45 -71.26
CA CYS A 519 -30.46 23.53 -72.63
C CYS A 519 -32.00 23.54 -72.68
N SER A 520 -32.58 24.57 -73.29
CA SER A 520 -34.03 24.68 -73.44
C SER A 520 -34.60 23.93 -74.66
N ILE A 521 -33.79 23.69 -75.70
CA ILE A 521 -34.22 23.00 -76.93
C ILE A 521 -33.11 22.07 -77.41
N CYS A 522 -33.42 20.77 -77.49
CA CYS A 522 -32.50 19.75 -78.01
C CYS A 522 -32.58 19.64 -79.54
N LYS A 523 -31.46 19.27 -80.17
CA LYS A 523 -31.39 18.94 -81.61
C LYS A 523 -32.24 17.69 -81.90
N PRO A 524 -32.72 17.52 -83.15
CA PRO A 524 -33.27 16.24 -83.59
C PRO A 524 -32.31 15.08 -83.26
N GLY A 525 -32.86 13.93 -82.86
CA GLY A 525 -32.07 12.81 -82.33
C GLY A 525 -31.70 12.91 -80.84
N TYR A 526 -32.14 13.96 -80.13
CA TYR A 526 -31.99 14.11 -78.68
C TYR A 526 -33.33 14.46 -78.01
N TYR A 527 -33.54 14.00 -76.77
CA TYR A 527 -34.69 14.33 -75.94
C TYR A 527 -34.28 15.17 -74.72
N SER A 528 -35.18 16.03 -74.25
CA SER A 528 -34.93 16.86 -73.08
C SER A 528 -34.99 16.02 -71.80
N THR A 529 -33.95 16.11 -70.97
CA THR A 529 -33.86 15.41 -69.68
C THR A 529 -33.16 16.29 -68.67
N ASN A 530 -33.87 16.71 -67.62
CA ASN A 530 -33.31 17.48 -66.50
C ASN A 530 -32.38 18.65 -66.93
N ASN A 531 -32.87 19.49 -67.84
CA ASN A 531 -32.11 20.63 -68.42
C ASN A 531 -30.92 20.24 -69.32
N GLU A 532 -30.78 18.96 -69.66
CA GLU A 532 -29.78 18.43 -70.59
C GLU A 532 -30.48 17.76 -71.78
N CYS A 533 -29.68 17.28 -72.73
CA CYS A 533 -30.15 16.58 -73.93
C CYS A 533 -29.62 15.14 -73.94
N GLY A 534 -30.51 14.18 -73.68
CA GLY A 534 -30.22 12.76 -73.77
C GLY A 534 -30.30 12.30 -75.22
N ILE A 535 -29.38 11.43 -75.67
CA ILE A 535 -29.41 10.89 -77.03
C ILE A 535 -30.60 9.92 -77.17
N CYS A 536 -31.30 9.97 -78.30
CA CYS A 536 -32.29 8.96 -78.64
C CYS A 536 -31.61 7.61 -78.97
N SER A 537 -32.33 6.50 -78.82
CA SER A 537 -31.90 5.23 -79.43
C SER A 537 -31.71 5.41 -80.94
N ASN A 538 -30.70 4.79 -81.54
CA ASN A 538 -30.31 4.96 -82.94
C ASN A 538 -31.47 4.75 -83.94
N ASN A 539 -32.51 4.02 -83.54
CA ASN A 539 -33.67 3.68 -84.37
C ASN A 539 -34.82 4.70 -84.25
N CYS A 540 -34.73 5.67 -83.33
CA CYS A 540 -35.63 6.82 -83.25
C CYS A 540 -35.04 8.01 -84.02
N LYS A 541 -35.88 8.74 -84.76
CA LYS A 541 -35.54 10.03 -85.35
C LYS A 541 -35.83 11.18 -84.37
N GLU A 542 -36.95 11.11 -83.67
CA GLU A 542 -37.31 11.97 -82.54
C GLU A 542 -37.85 11.11 -81.40
N CYS A 543 -37.56 11.47 -80.15
CA CYS A 543 -37.95 10.67 -78.98
C CYS A 543 -38.32 11.52 -77.76
N THR A 544 -39.14 10.98 -76.86
CA THR A 544 -39.47 11.57 -75.54
C THR A 544 -38.56 11.06 -74.42
N LEU A 545 -38.05 9.84 -74.59
CA LEU A 545 -37.12 9.13 -73.71
C LEU A 545 -36.23 8.25 -74.60
N TYR A 546 -35.12 7.74 -74.06
CA TYR A 546 -34.15 6.93 -74.81
C TYR A 546 -34.79 5.89 -75.78
N ASN A 547 -35.80 5.14 -75.33
CA ASN A 547 -36.49 4.12 -76.13
C ASN A 547 -37.94 4.46 -76.54
N LYS A 548 -38.40 5.70 -76.34
CA LYS A 548 -39.77 6.11 -76.68
C LYS A 548 -39.75 7.12 -77.82
N CYS A 549 -40.03 6.67 -79.04
CA CYS A 549 -39.96 7.51 -80.22
C CYS A 549 -41.28 8.28 -80.46
N TYR A 550 -41.17 9.49 -81.00
CA TYR A 550 -42.26 10.16 -81.74
C TYR A 550 -42.23 9.78 -83.22
N SER A 551 -41.04 9.59 -83.77
CA SER A 551 -40.82 9.17 -85.14
C SER A 551 -39.63 8.23 -85.22
N CYS A 552 -39.72 7.23 -86.10
CA CYS A 552 -38.66 6.25 -86.32
C CYS A 552 -37.80 6.63 -87.54
N GLN A 553 -36.64 5.99 -87.67
CA GLN A 553 -35.89 6.01 -88.93
C GLN A 553 -36.67 5.27 -90.03
N ASP A 554 -36.35 5.52 -91.30
CA ASP A 554 -37.17 5.15 -92.46
C ASP A 554 -37.55 3.64 -92.54
N ASP A 555 -36.71 2.74 -92.00
CA ASP A 555 -36.92 1.28 -92.02
C ASP A 555 -37.70 0.71 -90.81
N TYR A 556 -38.23 1.57 -89.93
CA TYR A 556 -38.89 1.16 -88.68
C TYR A 556 -40.30 1.74 -88.57
N ILE A 557 -41.22 0.94 -88.00
CA ILE A 557 -42.59 1.38 -87.72
C ILE A 557 -42.78 1.70 -86.24
N LEU A 558 -43.59 2.71 -85.95
CA LEU A 558 -43.90 3.14 -84.59
C LEU A 558 -45.11 2.35 -84.05
N ILE A 559 -44.91 1.56 -83.00
CA ILE A 559 -45.98 0.83 -82.31
C ILE A 559 -45.89 1.15 -80.81
N ASN A 560 -46.95 1.71 -80.23
CA ASN A 560 -47.01 2.10 -78.80
C ASN A 560 -45.81 2.96 -78.34
N ASN A 561 -45.41 3.92 -79.18
CA ASN A 561 -44.25 4.79 -79.01
C ASN A 561 -42.90 4.04 -78.96
N GLU A 562 -42.82 2.80 -79.44
CA GLU A 562 -41.58 2.03 -79.58
C GLU A 562 -41.35 1.68 -81.05
N TYR A 563 -40.08 1.63 -81.48
CA TYR A 563 -39.73 1.22 -82.83
C TYR A 563 -39.83 -0.31 -82.96
N LYS A 564 -40.37 -0.80 -84.07
CA LYS A 564 -40.32 -2.22 -84.45
C LYS A 564 -39.84 -2.37 -85.89
N ILE A 565 -39.08 -3.43 -86.13
CA ILE A 565 -38.65 -3.83 -87.48
C ILE A 565 -39.88 -4.33 -88.23
N TYR A 566 -40.06 -3.85 -89.46
CA TYR A 566 -41.08 -4.36 -90.36
C TYR A 566 -40.67 -5.78 -90.80
N SER A 567 -41.27 -6.81 -90.19
CA SER A 567 -41.04 -8.22 -90.54
C SER A 567 -42.21 -8.79 -91.32
#